data_AF-A0A8S2G994-F1
#
_entry.id   AF-A0A8S2G994-F1
#
_cell.length_a   1.000
_cell.length_b   1.000
_cell.length_c   1.000
_cell.angle_alpha   90.00
_cell.angle_beta   90.00
_cell.angle_gamma   90.00
#
_symmetry.space_group_name_H-M   'P 1'
#
loop_
_entity.id
_entity.type
_entity.pdbx_description
1 polymer ?
#
loop_
_entity_poly.entity_id
_entity_poly.type
_entity_poly.pdbx_seq_one_letter_code
_entity_poly.pdbx_strand_id
1 'polypeptide(L)'
;VADSIGMANGIYSSSNMELIYVAASLEKKIHVYKRDTKNNSLKLLHSLNIPGFPDNLFINDQDQLLIGGHPKSFLFLLHSLNSHKYQAPSQVLLYREPEKSTYIFVIQEIHS
;
A
#
# COMPACT_ATOMS: atom_id res chain seq x y z
N VAL A 1 0.88 7.32 -16.29
CA VAL A 1 0.93 6.74 -14.91
C VAL A 1 1.83 7.66 -14.09
N ALA A 2 2.00 7.46 -12.78
CA ALA A 2 3.06 8.21 -12.07
C ALA A 2 4.43 7.64 -12.48
N ASP A 3 5.14 8.31 -13.38
CA ASP A 3 6.31 7.74 -14.05
C ASP A 3 7.54 7.58 -13.13
N SER A 4 7.50 8.19 -11.94
CA SER A 4 8.59 8.14 -10.94
C SER A 4 8.30 7.21 -9.75
N ILE A 5 7.20 6.46 -9.77
CA ILE A 5 6.82 5.52 -8.70
C ILE A 5 6.78 4.11 -9.29
N GLY A 6 7.52 3.18 -8.70
CA GLY A 6 7.62 1.79 -9.17
C GLY A 6 6.28 1.05 -9.07
N MET A 7 5.52 1.07 -10.18
CA MET A 7 4.16 0.56 -10.29
C MET A 7 3.24 1.13 -9.21
N ALA A 8 2.94 2.43 -9.33
CA ALA A 8 1.88 3.06 -8.55
C ALA A 8 0.55 2.34 -8.79
N ASN A 9 -0.05 1.82 -7.71
CA ASN A 9 -1.26 1.00 -7.79
C ASN A 9 -2.41 1.66 -7.01
N GLY A 10 -2.55 1.40 -5.72
CA GLY A 10 -3.53 2.06 -4.86
C GLY A 10 -3.11 3.46 -4.39
N ILE A 11 -4.11 4.31 -4.19
CA ILE A 11 -3.98 5.65 -3.61
C ILE A 11 -5.13 5.89 -2.63
N TYR A 12 -4.85 6.53 -1.50
CA TYR A 12 -5.87 6.92 -0.54
C TYR A 12 -5.47 8.21 0.20
N SER A 13 -6.43 8.98 0.71
CA SER A 13 -6.18 10.17 1.53
C SER A 13 -6.64 9.96 2.97
N SER A 14 -5.93 10.53 3.95
CA SER A 14 -6.46 10.63 5.31
C SER A 14 -7.81 11.36 5.34
N SER A 15 -8.59 11.14 6.39
CA SER A 15 -9.91 11.76 6.59
C SER A 15 -9.88 13.29 6.48
N ASN A 16 -8.79 13.92 6.94
CA ASN A 16 -8.57 15.37 6.84
C ASN A 16 -7.91 15.83 5.52
N MET A 17 -7.65 14.92 4.59
CA MET A 17 -6.98 15.14 3.29
C MET A 17 -5.54 15.71 3.36
N GLU A 18 -4.92 15.77 4.52
CA GLU A 18 -3.56 16.30 4.69
C GLU A 18 -2.48 15.28 4.32
N LEU A 19 -2.80 13.99 4.37
CA LEU A 19 -1.90 12.90 3.98
C LEU A 19 -2.44 12.15 2.78
N ILE A 20 -1.56 11.83 1.85
CA ILE A 20 -1.83 10.97 0.69
C ILE A 20 -0.91 9.76 0.78
N TYR A 21 -1.50 8.58 0.73
CA TYR A 21 -0.84 7.29 0.73
C TYR A 21 -0.85 6.73 -0.68
N VAL A 22 0.30 6.30 -1.18
CA VAL A 22 0.42 5.70 -2.52
C VAL A 22 1.15 4.36 -2.40
N ALA A 23 0.53 3.29 -2.87
CA ALA A 23 1.15 1.97 -2.97
C ALA A 23 2.08 1.94 -4.18
N ALA A 24 3.35 1.66 -3.92
CA ALA A 24 4.40 1.46 -4.92
C ALA A 24 4.77 -0.03 -4.92
N SER A 25 4.07 -0.79 -5.76
CA SER A 25 4.10 -2.27 -5.71
C SER A 25 5.51 -2.83 -5.94
N LEU A 26 6.22 -2.35 -6.97
CA LEU A 26 7.56 -2.83 -7.30
C LEU A 26 8.62 -2.36 -6.30
N GLU A 27 8.36 -1.26 -5.60
CA GLU A 27 9.22 -0.76 -4.53
C GLU A 27 8.98 -1.45 -3.18
N LYS A 28 7.88 -2.21 -3.06
CA LYS A 28 7.42 -2.82 -1.80
C LYS A 28 7.19 -1.77 -0.71
N LYS A 29 6.62 -0.63 -1.09
CA LYS A 29 6.45 0.52 -0.20
C LYS A 29 5.06 1.13 -0.30
N ILE A 30 4.65 1.77 0.79
CA ILE A 30 3.67 2.86 0.74
C ILE A 30 4.42 4.17 0.90
N HIS A 31 4.33 5.07 -0.08
CA HIS A 31 4.80 6.44 0.07
C HIS A 31 3.74 7.28 0.77
N VAL A 32 4.15 8.04 1.77
CA VAL A 32 3.27 8.96 2.52
C VAL A 32 3.68 10.38 2.15
N TYR A 33 2.76 11.11 1.55
CA TYR A 33 2.94 12.51 1.16
C TYR A 33 2.11 13.42 2.04
N LYS A 34 2.66 14.57 2.39
CA LYS A 34 1.88 15.70 2.89
C LYS A 34 1.31 16.45 1.70
N ARG A 35 0.00 16.65 1.70
CA ARG A 35 -0.69 17.51 0.73
C ARG A 35 -0.83 18.92 1.30
N ASP A 36 -0.42 19.90 0.53
CA ASP A 36 -0.84 21.28 0.76
C ASP A 36 -2.28 21.43 0.27
N THR A 37 -3.23 21.67 1.18
CA THR A 37 -4.66 21.73 0.86
C THR A 37 -5.04 22.98 0.05
N LYS A 38 -4.16 23.99 -0.05
CA LYS A 38 -4.41 25.21 -0.82
C LYS A 38 -4.11 25.03 -2.31
N ASN A 39 -3.07 24.26 -2.65
CA ASN A 39 -2.58 24.12 -4.03
C ASN A 39 -2.42 22.66 -4.50
N ASN A 40 -2.73 21.68 -3.65
CA ASN A 40 -2.63 20.24 -3.89
C ASN A 40 -1.22 19.72 -4.17
N SER A 41 -0.18 20.51 -3.92
CA SER A 41 1.20 20.04 -4.02
C SER A 41 1.46 18.95 -2.99
N LEU A 42 2.24 17.94 -3.40
CA LEU A 42 2.59 16.80 -2.57
C LEU A 42 4.08 16.85 -2.21
N LYS A 43 4.39 16.74 -0.93
CA LYS A 43 5.75 16.58 -0.43
C LYS A 43 5.89 15.21 0.22
N LEU A 44 6.83 14.41 -0.27
CA LEU A 44 7.13 13.10 0.34
C LEU A 44 7.57 13.34 1.80
N LEU A 45 6.87 12.70 2.75
CA LEU A 45 7.23 12.73 4.17
C LEU A 45 8.15 11.57 4.51
N HIS A 46 7.67 10.35 4.27
CA HIS A 46 8.40 9.12 4.54
C HIS A 46 7.82 7.98 3.70
N SER A 47 8.31 6.76 3.91
CA SER A 47 7.76 5.56 3.28
C SER A 47 7.73 4.39 4.25
N LEU A 48 6.68 3.58 4.13
CA LEU A 48 6.49 2.38 4.92
C LEU A 48 6.97 1.18 4.10
N ASN A 49 7.85 0.36 4.67
CA ASN A 49 8.26 -0.90 4.03
C ASN A 49 7.17 -1.95 4.22
N ILE A 50 6.77 -2.60 3.12
CA ILE A 50 5.69 -3.59 3.11
C ILE A 50 6.26 -4.96 2.72
N PRO A 51 5.94 -6.03 3.47
CA PRO A 51 6.26 -7.38 3.04
C PRO A 51 5.36 -7.78 1.85
N GLY A 52 5.92 -7.76 0.65
CA GLY A 52 5.23 -8.15 -0.59
C GLY A 52 4.98 -6.99 -1.54
N PHE A 53 4.05 -7.16 -2.49
CA PHE A 53 3.61 -6.11 -3.41
C PHE A 53 2.32 -5.48 -2.90
N PRO A 54 2.35 -4.26 -2.32
CA PRO A 54 1.12 -3.56 -1.97
C PRO A 54 0.36 -3.19 -3.24
N ASP A 55 -0.96 -3.32 -3.20
CA ASP A 55 -1.85 -3.04 -4.32
C ASP A 55 -2.90 -2.01 -3.87
N ASN A 56 -3.94 -2.45 -3.17
CA ASN A 56 -5.06 -1.61 -2.74
C ASN A 56 -4.85 -1.01 -1.35
N LEU A 57 -5.35 0.21 -1.14
CA LEU A 57 -5.31 0.92 0.13
C LEU A 57 -6.71 1.33 0.57
N PHE A 58 -6.94 1.26 1.88
CA PHE A 58 -8.17 1.73 2.51
C PHE A 58 -7.86 2.23 3.92
N ILE A 59 -8.47 3.33 4.35
CA ILE A 59 -8.39 3.78 5.74
C ILE A 59 -9.75 3.50 6.39
N ASN A 60 -9.75 2.83 7.55
CA ASN A 60 -10.97 2.57 8.30
C ASN A 60 -11.38 3.74 9.19
N ASP A 61 -12.55 3.63 9.81
CA ASP A 61 -13.11 4.66 10.71
C ASP A 61 -12.25 4.96 11.96
N GLN A 62 -11.20 4.18 12.21
CA GLN A 62 -10.23 4.38 13.28
C GLN A 62 -8.92 5.03 12.79
N ASP A 63 -8.93 5.59 11.56
CA ASP A 63 -7.76 6.13 10.86
C ASP A 63 -6.59 5.13 10.71
N GLN A 64 -6.90 3.83 10.67
CA GLN A 64 -5.91 2.78 10.43
C GLN A 64 -5.85 2.43 8.95
N LEU A 65 -4.64 2.28 8.41
CA LEU A 65 -4.42 1.96 7.01
C LEU A 65 -4.46 0.44 6.81
N LEU A 66 -5.46 -0.04 6.06
CA LEU A 66 -5.51 -1.39 5.51
C LEU A 66 -4.84 -1.43 4.14
N ILE A 67 -3.97 -2.41 3.96
CA ILE A 67 -3.15 -2.58 2.76
C ILE A 67 -3.45 -3.96 2.19
N GLY A 68 -4.17 -4.01 1.09
CA GLY A 68 -4.31 -5.21 0.27
C GLY A 68 -3.08 -5.41 -0.60
N GLY A 69 -2.62 -6.64 -0.76
CA GLY A 69 -1.50 -6.91 -1.64
C GLY A 69 -1.12 -8.38 -1.74
N HIS A 70 0.04 -8.63 -2.34
CA HIS A 70 0.52 -9.97 -2.67
C HIS A 70 1.81 -10.32 -1.92
N PRO A 71 1.78 -11.21 -0.90
CA PRO A 71 2.98 -11.60 -0.17
C PRO A 71 4.01 -12.31 -1.05
N LYS A 72 3.55 -13.07 -2.05
CA LYS A 72 4.38 -13.87 -2.95
C LYS A 72 4.52 -13.16 -4.30
N SER A 73 5.32 -12.08 -4.32
CA SER A 73 5.52 -11.21 -5.49
C SER A 73 5.82 -11.94 -6.80
N PHE A 74 6.63 -13.01 -6.74
CA PHE A 74 6.96 -13.81 -7.93
C PHE A 74 5.74 -14.58 -8.48
N LEU A 75 4.92 -15.17 -7.61
CA LEU A 75 3.69 -15.84 -8.03
C LEU A 75 2.68 -14.85 -8.59
N PHE A 76 2.60 -13.64 -8.02
CA PHE A 76 1.77 -12.57 -8.58
C PHE A 76 2.23 -12.16 -9.99
N LEU A 77 3.54 -12.01 -10.22
CA LEU A 77 4.06 -11.74 -11.57
C LEU A 77 3.71 -12.87 -12.54
N LEU A 78 3.89 -14.14 -12.14
CA LEU A 78 3.49 -15.28 -12.97
C LEU A 78 1.98 -15.30 -13.24
N HIS A 79 1.14 -14.96 -12.24
CA HIS A 79 -0.30 -14.82 -12.39
C HIS A 79 -0.66 -13.74 -13.42
N SER A 80 0.02 -12.59 -13.41
CA SER A 80 -0.22 -11.51 -14.39
C SER A 80 0.10 -11.93 -15.83
N LEU A 81 1.02 -12.88 -16.01
CA LEU A 81 1.39 -13.44 -17.31
C LEU A 81 0.50 -14.62 -17.75
N ASN A 82 -0.01 -15.41 -16.79
CA ASN A 82 -0.88 -16.55 -17.05
C ASN A 82 -1.74 -16.89 -15.82
N SER A 83 -2.86 -16.18 -15.69
CA SER A 83 -3.74 -16.25 -14.51
C SER A 83 -4.49 -17.57 -14.37
N HIS A 84 -4.67 -18.31 -15.47
CA HIS A 84 -5.29 -19.64 -15.44
C HIS A 84 -4.38 -20.71 -14.82
N LYS A 85 -3.05 -20.50 -14.85
CA LYS A 85 -2.07 -21.47 -14.37
C LYS A 85 -1.54 -21.15 -12.97
N TYR A 86 -1.37 -19.87 -12.66
CA TYR A 86 -0.78 -19.44 -11.40
C TYR A 86 -1.80 -18.65 -10.59
N GLN A 87 -1.94 -18.97 -9.31
CA GLN A 87 -2.72 -18.14 -8.39
C GLN A 87 -1.92 -16.91 -7.96
N ALA A 88 -2.63 -15.87 -7.53
CA ALA A 88 -2.07 -14.69 -6.89
C ALA A 88 -2.41 -14.68 -5.39
N PRO A 89 -1.60 -15.33 -4.54
CA PRO A 89 -1.77 -15.27 -3.10
C PRO A 89 -1.95 -13.82 -2.66
N SER A 90 -2.98 -13.57 -1.86
CA SER A 90 -3.38 -12.24 -1.45
C SER A 90 -3.44 -12.16 0.07
N GLN A 91 -3.18 -10.97 0.60
CA GLN A 91 -3.27 -10.70 2.02
C GLN A 91 -3.80 -9.29 2.27
N VAL A 92 -4.33 -9.08 3.47
CA VAL A 92 -4.58 -7.74 4.01
C VAL A 92 -3.67 -7.53 5.21
N LEU A 93 -2.94 -6.42 5.19
CA LEU A 93 -2.12 -5.95 6.30
C LEU A 93 -2.81 -4.75 6.93
N LEU A 94 -3.00 -4.79 8.25
CA LEU A 94 -3.42 -3.62 9.01
C LEU A 94 -2.18 -2.87 9.51
N TYR A 95 -2.00 -1.62 9.10
CA TYR A 95 -1.01 -0.69 9.61
C TYR A 95 -1.64 0.23 10.66
N ARG A 96 -0.99 0.32 11.82
CA ARG A 96 -1.32 1.29 12.88
C ARG A 96 -0.07 2.09 13.19
N GLU A 97 -0.19 3.41 13.20
CA GLU A 97 0.84 4.30 13.71
C GLU A 97 0.99 4.05 15.23
N PRO A 98 2.11 3.51 15.72
CA PRO A 98 2.34 3.34 17.14
C PRO A 98 2.74 4.68 17.78
N GLU A 99 2.40 4.92 19.05
CA GLU A 99 2.95 6.07 19.80
C GLU A 99 4.50 6.04 19.91
N LYS A 100 5.13 4.89 19.64
CA LYS A 100 6.58 4.68 19.63
C LYS A 100 6.99 3.72 18.50
N SER A 101 7.37 4.25 17.33
CA SER A 101 8.26 3.68 16.28
C SER A 101 8.27 2.16 15.99
N THR A 102 7.21 1.42 16.32
CA THR A 102 7.10 -0.05 16.19
C THR A 102 5.84 -0.41 15.41
N TYR A 103 6.01 -0.72 14.13
CA TYR A 103 4.88 -1.02 13.25
C TYR A 103 4.31 -2.41 13.57
N ILE A 104 3.01 -2.50 13.85
CA ILE A 104 2.30 -3.77 14.01
C ILE A 104 1.53 -4.03 12.72
N PHE A 105 1.89 -5.11 12.03
CA PHE A 105 1.11 -5.64 10.92
C PHE A 105 0.32 -6.85 11.43
N VAL A 106 -1.01 -6.76 11.42
CA VAL A 106 -1.86 -7.95 11.52
C VAL A 106 -2.01 -8.49 10.11
N ILE A 107 -1.53 -9.72 9.90
CA ILE A 107 -1.57 -10.39 8.59
C ILE A 107 -2.76 -11.33 8.56
N GLN A 108 -3.65 -11.14 7.60
CA GLN A 108 -4.65 -12.13 7.24
C GLN A 108 -4.41 -12.56 5.80
N GLU A 109 -4.00 -13.82 5.60
CA GLU A 109 -3.92 -14.42 4.28
C GLU A 109 -5.33 -14.74 3.79
N ILE A 110 -5.61 -14.38 2.54
CA ILE A 110 -6.83 -14.76 1.82
C ILE A 110 -6.36 -15.71 0.72
N HIS A 111 -6.59 -17.01 0.92
CA HIS A 111 -6.37 -17.99 -0.12
C HIS A 111 -7.51 -17.90 -1.13
N SER A 112 -7.21 -17.38 -2.33
CA SER A 112 -8.06 -17.44 -3.52
C SER A 112 -7.72 -18.66 -4.37
#